data_AF-A0A951BG30-F1
#
_entry.id   AF-A0A951BG30-F1
#
_cell.length_a   1.000
_cell.length_b   1.000
_cell.length_c   1.000
_cell.angle_alpha   90.00
_cell.angle_beta   90.00
_cell.angle_gamma   90.00
#
_symmetry.space_group_name_H-M   'P 1'
#
loop_
_entity.id
_entity.type
_entity.pdbx_description
1 polymer ?
#
loop_
_entity_poly.entity_id
_entity_poly.type
_entity_poly.pdbx_seq_one_letter_code
_entity_poly.pdbx_strand_id
1 'polypeptide(L)'
;MQILFRVQGKISTFGGPKDTGMKPTEGLALFSGQQDMENLGLGDFLLPPAQSPFPGLGRRLDPKKPYFACRWWQSGLSRDFLRSTWAWIENSQSGARMRARPVDSGPAESTGRVADLSPGLAAALRLKTDDVCTVTIDDSTSEFGSDFSHAATSAPTAFSGPKVYTTAEWGAVPAMVSFFPEKPAVGIVIHNTEYPNRPPFADPEAEKAAAFANARTIQLDHMNNRGWSDTGQHFTISQGGIITEGRHGTLAAATAGHVVRGAHAPGANDDWWGIEIAGNHVAQYLVTDQQWASLVALCKWLTRLAGHALQIEPHDYFVPTDCPGKIADHIDDLRAQVGG
;
A
#
# COMPACT_ATOMS: atom_id res chain seq x y z
N MET A 1 -7.61 15.52 -9.18
CA MET A 1 -6.40 15.74 -8.39
C MET A 1 -6.58 17.01 -7.59
N GLN A 2 -6.94 16.85 -6.33
CA GLN A 2 -7.10 17.92 -5.37
C GLN A 2 -5.78 18.14 -4.64
N ILE A 3 -5.29 19.38 -4.65
CA ILE A 3 -4.13 19.77 -3.85
C ILE A 3 -4.60 19.88 -2.40
N LEU A 4 -4.04 19.04 -1.53
CA LEU A 4 -4.33 18.99 -0.09
C LEU A 4 -3.43 19.95 0.68
N PHE A 5 -2.20 20.14 0.21
CA PHE A 5 -1.27 21.12 0.73
C PHE A 5 -0.33 21.59 -0.37
N ARG A 6 -0.08 22.89 -0.42
CA ARG A 6 0.95 23.46 -1.29
C ARG A 6 1.58 24.66 -0.62
N VAL A 7 2.91 24.69 -0.63
CA VAL A 7 3.68 25.85 -0.19
C VAL A 7 4.86 26.05 -1.14
N GLN A 8 5.19 27.31 -1.42
CA GLN A 8 6.35 27.68 -2.20
C GLN A 8 7.23 28.60 -1.37
N GLY A 9 8.55 28.37 -1.37
CA GLY A 9 9.46 29.21 -0.61
C GLY A 9 10.87 28.67 -0.56
N LYS A 10 11.72 29.38 0.19
CA LYS A 10 13.15 29.07 0.34
C LYS A 10 13.37 27.76 1.08
N ILE A 11 14.46 27.06 0.74
CA ILE A 11 14.85 25.80 1.38
C ILE A 11 16.19 25.89 2.12
N SER A 12 16.42 24.98 3.05
CA SER A 12 17.77 24.55 3.49
C SER A 12 17.89 23.03 3.44
N THR A 13 18.97 22.47 3.97
CA THR A 13 19.17 21.01 4.08
C THR A 13 19.34 20.59 5.53
N PHE A 14 18.90 19.38 5.88
CA PHE A 14 19.01 18.85 7.24
C PHE A 14 19.18 17.32 7.28
N GLY A 15 19.53 16.83 8.47
CA GLY A 15 19.61 15.42 8.81
C GLY A 15 20.94 14.74 8.47
N GLY A 16 21.13 13.58 9.10
CA GLY A 16 22.30 12.75 8.96
C GLY A 16 23.48 13.14 9.86
N PRO A 17 24.57 12.35 9.83
CA PRO A 17 25.62 12.41 10.83
C PRO A 17 26.45 13.70 10.76
N LYS A 18 26.42 14.41 9.63
CA LYS A 18 27.17 15.66 9.40
C LYS A 18 26.36 16.93 9.67
N ASP A 19 25.08 16.81 10.00
CA ASP A 19 24.26 17.98 10.32
C ASP A 19 24.67 18.56 11.68
N THR A 20 25.31 19.72 11.64
CA THR A 20 25.73 20.46 12.84
C THR A 20 24.61 21.35 13.42
N GLY A 21 23.53 21.57 12.68
CA GLY A 21 22.36 22.32 13.14
C GLY A 21 21.46 21.50 14.06
N MET A 22 21.60 20.17 14.01
CA MET A 22 20.79 19.23 14.78
C MET A 22 21.56 18.62 15.96
N LYS A 23 20.92 18.54 17.13
CA LYS A 23 21.53 17.95 18.33
C LYS A 23 21.75 16.44 18.16
N PRO A 24 22.78 15.85 18.80
CA PRO A 24 23.02 14.40 18.81
C PRO A 24 21.81 13.52 19.20
N THR A 25 20.90 14.05 20.03
CA THR A 25 19.74 13.33 20.58
C THR A 25 18.42 13.75 19.92
N GLU A 26 18.45 14.61 18.91
CA GLU A 26 17.24 15.20 18.34
C GLU A 26 16.41 14.16 17.58
N GLY A 27 15.11 14.13 17.89
CA GLY A 27 14.13 13.26 17.25
C GLY A 27 13.63 13.83 15.93
N LEU A 28 12.49 13.33 15.48
CA LEU A 28 11.78 13.79 14.30
C LEU A 28 10.31 14.01 14.71
N ALA A 29 9.72 15.16 14.41
CA ALA A 29 8.38 15.51 14.91
C ALA A 29 7.28 14.54 14.44
N LEU A 30 7.46 13.84 13.31
CA LEU A 30 6.48 12.89 12.80
C LEU A 30 6.65 11.47 13.36
N PHE A 31 7.78 11.15 14.02
CA PHE A 31 8.11 9.78 14.43
C PHE A 31 8.57 9.70 15.87
N SER A 32 7.97 8.80 16.65
CA SER A 32 8.32 8.62 18.07
C SER A 32 9.60 7.81 18.29
N GLY A 33 10.07 7.08 17.28
CA GLY A 33 11.23 6.20 17.39
C GLY A 33 11.55 5.47 16.08
N GLN A 34 12.65 4.72 16.09
CA GLN A 34 13.06 3.91 14.93
C GLN A 34 11.98 2.89 14.55
N GLN A 35 11.42 2.20 15.55
CA GLN A 35 10.32 1.26 15.33
C GLN A 35 9.12 1.92 14.64
N ASP A 36 8.83 3.18 14.98
CA ASP A 36 7.71 3.95 14.39
C ASP A 36 7.95 4.24 12.89
N MET A 37 9.21 4.48 12.50
CA MET A 37 9.63 4.61 11.10
C MET A 37 9.62 3.27 10.37
N GLU A 38 10.13 2.22 11.00
CA GLU A 38 10.14 0.85 10.46
C GLU A 38 8.73 0.35 10.16
N ASN A 39 7.78 0.61 11.08
CA ASN A 39 6.37 0.26 10.89
C ASN A 39 5.71 0.94 9.67
N LEU A 40 6.31 2.01 9.14
CA LEU A 40 5.87 2.69 7.91
C LEU A 40 6.78 2.42 6.71
N GLY A 41 7.67 1.42 6.79
CA GLY A 41 8.60 1.09 5.72
C GLY A 41 9.70 2.12 5.50
N LEU A 42 10.05 2.90 6.53
CA LEU A 42 11.11 3.90 6.50
C LEU A 42 12.34 3.47 7.33
N GLY A 43 12.48 2.18 7.62
CA GLY A 43 13.64 1.65 8.36
C GLY A 43 14.95 1.90 7.62
N ASP A 44 14.94 1.83 6.28
CA ASP A 44 16.09 2.10 5.42
C ASP A 44 16.38 3.61 5.25
N PHE A 45 15.52 4.49 5.77
CA PHE A 45 15.82 5.92 5.91
C PHE A 45 16.74 6.21 7.09
N LEU A 46 16.99 5.23 7.96
CA LEU A 46 17.89 5.35 9.09
C LEU A 46 19.19 4.58 8.83
N LEU A 47 20.30 5.28 9.00
CA LEU A 47 21.62 4.69 9.03
C LEU A 47 21.77 3.76 10.25
N PRO A 48 22.49 2.64 10.09
CA PRO A 48 22.85 1.80 11.23
C PRO A 48 23.80 2.56 12.18
N PRO A 49 23.85 2.19 13.47
CA PRO A 49 24.71 2.85 14.46
C PRO A 49 26.20 2.95 14.08
N ALA A 50 26.70 1.99 13.30
CA ALA A 50 28.07 2.01 12.78
C ALA A 50 28.36 3.19 11.83
N GLN A 51 27.34 3.73 11.16
CA GLN A 51 27.45 4.86 10.23
C GLN A 51 26.99 6.18 10.84
N SER A 52 26.13 6.13 11.86
CA SER A 52 25.76 7.28 12.68
C SER A 52 25.62 6.86 14.15
N PRO A 53 26.61 7.16 15.02
CA PRO A 53 26.60 6.74 16.41
C PRO A 53 25.67 7.60 17.29
N PHE A 54 24.93 8.53 16.69
CA PHE A 54 24.06 9.44 17.40
C PHE A 54 22.73 8.77 17.75
N PRO A 55 22.19 8.95 18.97
CA PRO A 55 20.93 8.31 19.36
C PRO A 55 19.68 8.95 18.72
N GLY A 56 19.75 10.24 18.35
CA GLY A 56 18.64 10.97 17.74
C GLY A 56 18.34 10.52 16.31
N LEU A 57 17.06 10.32 15.99
CA LEU A 57 16.63 9.87 14.67
C LEU A 57 17.09 10.80 13.55
N GLY A 58 17.03 12.12 13.75
CA GLY A 58 17.39 13.05 12.70
C GLY A 58 18.89 12.99 12.34
N ARG A 59 19.77 12.76 13.32
CA ARG A 59 21.21 12.54 13.08
C ARG A 59 21.52 11.17 12.46
N ARG A 60 20.54 10.25 12.50
CA ARG A 60 20.63 8.93 11.88
C ARG A 60 19.98 8.87 10.50
N LEU A 61 19.26 9.89 10.04
CA LEU A 61 18.70 9.90 8.69
C LEU A 61 19.80 9.69 7.63
N ASP A 62 19.58 8.80 6.67
CA ASP A 62 20.51 8.60 5.54
C ASP A 62 20.40 9.80 4.59
N PRO A 63 21.43 10.66 4.49
CA PRO A 63 21.36 11.87 3.70
C PRO A 63 21.10 11.63 2.20
N LYS A 64 21.24 10.38 1.72
CA LYS A 64 20.96 10.00 0.33
C LYS A 64 19.48 9.74 0.06
N LYS A 65 18.68 9.47 1.09
CA LYS A 65 17.26 9.13 0.95
C LYS A 65 16.41 10.38 0.72
N PRO A 66 15.30 10.30 -0.04
CA PRO A 66 14.48 11.46 -0.35
C PRO A 66 13.49 11.74 0.80
N TYR A 67 13.92 12.50 1.80
CA TYR A 67 13.08 12.99 2.89
C TYR A 67 13.13 14.52 2.98
N PHE A 68 12.13 15.10 3.65
CA PHE A 68 12.08 16.53 3.92
C PHE A 68 11.32 16.85 5.22
N ALA A 69 11.58 18.04 5.75
CA ALA A 69 10.79 18.69 6.77
C ALA A 69 10.08 19.90 6.17
N CYS A 70 8.84 20.19 6.58
CA CYS A 70 8.13 21.35 6.04
C CYS A 70 7.22 22.01 7.07
N ARG A 71 7.03 23.32 6.88
CA ARG A 71 6.15 24.13 7.71
C ARG A 71 4.70 23.90 7.30
N TRP A 72 4.05 22.94 7.94
CA TRP A 72 2.65 22.55 7.66
C TRP A 72 1.72 22.76 8.87
N TRP A 73 2.15 23.44 9.93
CA TRP A 73 1.38 23.59 11.17
C TRP A 73 -0.01 24.23 11.03
N GLN A 74 -0.26 24.97 9.95
CA GLN A 74 -1.53 25.64 9.65
C GLN A 74 -2.31 24.94 8.53
N SER A 75 -1.83 23.78 8.08
CA SER A 75 -2.44 23.05 6.97
C SER A 75 -3.70 22.26 7.39
N GLY A 76 -3.87 21.99 8.69
CA GLY A 76 -4.91 21.08 9.18
C GLY A 76 -4.63 19.61 8.90
N LEU A 77 -3.48 19.27 8.30
CA LEU A 77 -3.08 17.89 8.04
C LEU A 77 -2.68 17.17 9.34
N SER A 78 -3.19 15.96 9.53
CA SER A 78 -2.85 15.16 10.70
C SER A 78 -1.41 14.62 10.61
N ARG A 79 -0.77 14.41 11.76
CA ARG A 79 0.53 13.74 11.85
C ARG A 79 0.51 12.38 11.13
N ASP A 80 -0.57 11.61 11.28
CA ASP A 80 -0.75 10.28 10.67
C ASP A 80 -0.84 10.33 9.15
N PHE A 81 -1.48 11.36 8.60
CA PHE A 81 -1.49 11.60 7.17
C PHE A 81 -0.10 11.99 6.66
N LEU A 82 0.59 12.91 7.35
CA LEU A 82 1.92 13.38 6.95
C LEU A 82 2.97 12.25 6.96
N ARG A 83 2.95 11.38 7.96
CA ARG A 83 3.90 10.25 8.05
C ARG A 83 3.63 9.13 7.03
N SER A 84 2.42 9.00 6.52
CA SER A 84 2.04 7.96 5.55
C SER A 84 2.12 8.41 4.10
N THR A 85 2.20 9.72 3.84
CA THR A 85 2.18 10.29 2.48
C THR A 85 3.59 10.49 1.86
N TRP A 86 3.59 10.80 0.57
CA TRP A 86 4.71 11.39 -0.15
C TRP A 86 4.37 12.83 -0.55
N ALA A 87 5.37 13.67 -0.80
CA ALA A 87 5.13 15.00 -1.36
C ALA A 87 5.99 15.20 -2.61
N TRP A 88 5.44 15.89 -3.61
CA TRP A 88 6.23 16.41 -4.72
C TRP A 88 7.03 17.63 -4.25
N ILE A 89 8.34 17.56 -4.41
CA ILE A 89 9.27 18.68 -4.21
C ILE A 89 9.78 19.09 -5.58
N GLU A 90 9.44 20.31 -5.99
CA GLU A 90 9.76 20.84 -7.32
C GLU A 90 10.67 22.06 -7.19
N ASN A 91 11.78 22.07 -7.91
CA ASN A 91 12.61 23.25 -8.09
C ASN A 91 11.84 24.28 -8.94
N SER A 92 11.48 25.41 -8.35
CA SER A 92 10.62 26.40 -9.01
C SER A 92 11.27 27.10 -10.22
N GLN A 93 12.58 27.01 -10.37
CA GLN A 93 13.30 27.59 -11.52
C GLN A 93 13.41 26.63 -12.69
N SER A 94 13.69 25.35 -12.43
CA SER A 94 13.95 24.35 -13.47
C SER A 94 12.76 23.45 -13.78
N GLY A 95 11.75 23.39 -12.90
CA GLY A 95 10.63 22.44 -12.98
C GLY A 95 11.01 20.99 -12.66
N ALA A 96 12.28 20.72 -12.32
CA ALA A 96 12.71 19.40 -11.88
C ALA A 96 11.98 19.06 -10.57
N ARG A 97 11.37 17.88 -10.49
CA ARG A 97 10.63 17.44 -9.30
C ARG A 97 10.96 16.02 -8.88
N MET A 98 10.91 15.77 -7.59
CA MET A 98 11.11 14.46 -6.97
C MET A 98 10.14 14.29 -5.82
N ARG A 99 9.68 13.05 -5.59
CA ARG A 99 8.93 12.71 -4.39
C ARG A 99 9.84 12.56 -3.19
N ALA A 100 9.39 13.07 -2.04
CA ALA A 100 10.09 12.91 -0.78
C ALA A 100 9.12 12.59 0.37
N ARG A 101 9.64 11.90 1.39
CA ARG A 101 8.91 11.56 2.62
C ARG A 101 8.93 12.72 3.61
N PRO A 102 7.75 13.17 4.09
CA PRO A 102 7.69 14.05 5.26
C PRO A 102 8.26 13.31 6.46
N VAL A 103 9.24 13.91 7.17
CA VAL A 103 9.79 13.29 8.39
C VAL A 103 9.79 14.20 9.60
N ASP A 104 9.80 15.52 9.42
CA ASP A 104 9.91 16.45 10.54
C ASP A 104 9.16 17.77 10.27
N SER A 105 8.91 18.54 11.32
CA SER A 105 8.39 19.90 11.16
C SER A 105 9.48 20.80 10.60
N GLY A 106 9.12 21.61 9.60
CA GLY A 106 10.07 22.42 8.85
C GLY A 106 10.81 23.51 9.65
N PRO A 107 11.68 24.28 8.98
CA PRO A 107 12.58 25.22 9.64
C PRO A 107 11.82 26.32 10.39
N ALA A 108 12.47 26.88 11.42
CA ALA A 108 11.92 27.95 12.25
C ALA A 108 11.49 29.17 11.41
N GLU A 109 10.41 29.86 11.82
CA GLU A 109 9.85 31.04 11.13
C GLU A 109 10.88 32.11 10.81
N SER A 110 11.79 32.35 11.75
CA SER A 110 12.85 33.35 11.65
C SER A 110 13.81 33.14 10.47
N THR A 111 13.88 31.92 9.93
CA THR A 111 14.73 31.61 8.76
C THR A 111 14.12 32.09 7.44
N GLY A 112 12.81 32.37 7.41
CA GLY A 112 12.08 32.67 6.16
C GLY A 112 11.99 31.50 5.16
N ARG A 113 12.39 30.29 5.57
CA ARG A 113 12.34 29.08 4.75
C ARG A 113 11.06 28.30 5.02
N VAL A 114 10.63 27.49 4.05
CA VAL A 114 9.39 26.68 4.16
C VAL A 114 9.69 25.19 4.29
N ALA A 115 10.85 24.73 3.85
CA ALA A 115 11.24 23.33 3.90
C ALA A 115 12.74 23.13 4.13
N ASP A 116 13.10 22.05 4.81
CA ASP A 116 14.45 21.51 4.85
C ASP A 116 14.49 20.17 4.11
N LEU A 117 15.39 20.04 3.14
CA LEU A 117 15.50 18.85 2.30
C LEU A 117 16.64 17.95 2.78
N SER A 118 16.59 16.64 2.52
CA SER A 118 17.79 15.83 2.65
C SER A 118 18.89 16.35 1.69
N PRO A 119 20.19 16.22 2.04
CA PRO A 119 21.27 16.63 1.15
C PRO A 119 21.20 15.98 -0.24
N GLY A 120 20.82 14.69 -0.31
CA GLY A 120 20.62 13.96 -1.56
C GLY A 120 19.45 14.49 -2.39
N LEU A 121 18.33 14.82 -1.76
CA LEU A 121 17.18 15.42 -2.42
C LEU A 121 17.50 16.81 -2.99
N ALA A 122 18.17 17.66 -2.21
CA ALA A 122 18.60 18.99 -2.67
C ALA A 122 19.57 18.88 -3.85
N ALA A 123 20.55 17.96 -3.78
CA ALA A 123 21.49 17.72 -4.86
C ALA A 123 20.80 17.21 -6.15
N ALA A 124 19.87 16.25 -6.03
CA ALA A 124 19.13 15.70 -7.16
C ALA A 124 18.28 16.78 -7.87
N LEU A 125 17.69 17.70 -7.11
CA LEU A 125 16.92 18.83 -7.63
C LEU A 125 17.77 20.06 -7.99
N ARG A 126 19.08 19.98 -7.78
CA ARG A 126 20.04 21.08 -7.98
C ARG A 126 19.66 22.35 -7.19
N LEU A 127 19.10 22.17 -6.00
CA LEU A 127 18.73 23.24 -5.08
C LEU A 127 19.86 23.46 -4.07
N LYS A 128 20.19 24.73 -3.81
CA LYS A 128 21.06 25.19 -2.73
C LYS A 128 20.22 25.87 -1.66
N THR A 129 20.82 26.12 -0.50
CA THR A 129 20.20 26.94 0.54
C THR A 129 19.71 28.26 -0.05
N ASP A 130 18.48 28.63 0.34
CA ASP A 130 17.72 29.80 -0.10
C ASP A 130 17.23 29.79 -1.56
N ASP A 131 17.46 28.71 -2.32
CA ASP A 131 16.71 28.47 -3.55
C ASP A 131 15.24 28.14 -3.23
N VAL A 132 14.38 28.35 -4.23
CA VAL A 132 12.93 28.22 -4.06
C VAL A 132 12.46 26.87 -4.58
N CYS A 133 11.71 26.15 -3.74
CA CYS A 133 10.96 24.96 -4.14
C CYS A 133 9.46 25.16 -3.95
N THR A 134 8.68 24.36 -4.66
CA THR A 134 7.26 24.12 -4.38
C THR A 134 7.12 22.73 -3.76
N VAL A 135 6.54 22.67 -2.56
CA VAL A 135 6.08 21.41 -1.95
C VAL A 135 4.60 21.26 -2.27
N THR A 136 4.22 20.13 -2.84
CA THR A 136 2.82 19.78 -3.12
C THR A 136 2.50 18.40 -2.54
N ILE A 137 1.44 18.34 -1.74
CA ILE A 137 0.75 17.11 -1.36
C ILE A 137 -0.62 17.19 -2.00
N ASP A 138 -0.92 16.22 -2.84
CA ASP A 138 -2.22 16.07 -3.48
C ASP A 138 -2.84 14.72 -3.10
N ASP A 139 -4.12 14.56 -3.41
CA ASP A 139 -4.87 13.32 -3.19
C ASP A 139 -4.35 12.09 -3.97
N SER A 140 -3.28 12.23 -4.78
CA SER A 140 -2.60 11.13 -5.47
C SER A 140 -1.36 10.61 -4.74
N THR A 141 -0.99 11.21 -3.61
CA THR A 141 0.29 10.95 -2.92
C THR A 141 0.33 9.72 -1.99
N SER A 142 -0.74 8.93 -1.92
CA SER A 142 -0.72 7.60 -1.30
C SER A 142 -0.05 6.54 -2.19
N GLU A 143 0.34 6.87 -3.43
CA GLU A 143 0.93 5.92 -4.37
C GLU A 143 2.46 6.09 -4.54
N PHE A 144 3.21 5.05 -4.18
CA PHE A 144 4.60 4.69 -4.53
C PHE A 144 5.80 5.32 -3.80
N GLY A 145 6.56 4.44 -3.11
CA GLY A 145 8.02 4.49 -3.04
C GLY A 145 8.67 3.66 -4.17
N SER A 146 9.96 3.91 -4.41
CA SER A 146 10.90 3.34 -5.42
C SER A 146 10.78 3.88 -6.86
N ASP A 147 11.85 4.15 -7.62
CA ASP A 147 13.18 4.72 -7.38
C ASP A 147 13.73 5.20 -8.76
N PHE A 148 14.90 5.83 -8.80
CA PHE A 148 15.51 6.46 -9.98
C PHE A 148 15.94 5.58 -11.19
N SER A 149 15.74 6.16 -12.39
CA SER A 149 16.59 6.19 -13.60
C SER A 149 16.64 5.02 -14.60
N HIS A 150 16.05 5.22 -15.78
CA HIS A 150 16.77 5.52 -17.03
C HIS A 150 15.87 6.23 -18.04
N ALA A 151 16.43 7.20 -18.76
CA ALA A 151 15.75 7.96 -19.80
C ALA A 151 15.59 7.14 -21.09
N ALA A 152 14.37 7.00 -21.60
CA ALA A 152 13.91 7.51 -22.90
C ALA A 152 12.59 6.84 -23.32
N THR A 153 11.64 7.70 -23.70
CA THR A 153 10.55 7.44 -24.67
C THR A 153 9.56 6.31 -24.38
N SER A 154 8.51 6.64 -23.65
CA SER A 154 7.09 6.52 -24.02
C SER A 154 6.28 6.61 -22.73
N ALA A 155 5.13 7.29 -22.76
CA ALA A 155 4.27 7.45 -21.59
C ALA A 155 3.98 6.08 -20.96
N PRO A 156 4.09 5.89 -19.63
CA PRO A 156 3.67 4.64 -19.02
C PRO A 156 2.16 4.53 -19.21
N THR A 157 1.74 3.50 -19.93
CA THR A 157 0.37 3.00 -19.89
C THR A 157 -0.05 2.89 -18.43
N ALA A 158 -1.12 3.59 -18.07
CA ALA A 158 -1.74 3.55 -16.75
C ALA A 158 -1.84 2.11 -16.22
N PHE A 159 -1.66 1.93 -14.89
CA PHE A 159 -1.94 0.66 -14.21
C PHE A 159 -3.35 0.19 -14.61
N SER A 160 -3.42 -0.86 -15.42
CA SER A 160 -4.66 -1.26 -16.11
C SER A 160 -5.48 -2.29 -15.33
N GLY A 161 -5.23 -2.41 -14.03
CA GLY A 161 -5.91 -3.34 -13.11
C GLY A 161 -7.05 -2.69 -12.32
N PRO A 162 -7.93 -3.48 -11.70
CA PRO A 162 -8.93 -2.96 -10.77
C PRO A 162 -8.24 -2.35 -9.54
N LYS A 163 -8.91 -1.40 -8.87
CA LYS A 163 -8.42 -0.82 -7.62
C LYS A 163 -8.50 -1.87 -6.50
N VAL A 164 -7.35 -2.17 -5.89
CA VAL A 164 -7.23 -3.02 -4.70
C VAL A 164 -6.83 -2.14 -3.52
N TYR A 165 -7.60 -2.18 -2.44
CA TYR A 165 -7.25 -1.50 -1.19
C TYR A 165 -6.30 -2.37 -0.37
N THR A 166 -5.11 -1.86 -0.12
CA THR A 166 -4.02 -2.53 0.61
C THR A 166 -4.37 -2.82 2.06
N THR A 167 -3.65 -3.77 2.65
CA THR A 167 -3.62 -4.05 4.10
C THR A 167 -3.48 -2.80 4.96
N ALA A 168 -2.66 -1.84 4.52
CA ALA A 168 -2.52 -0.55 5.19
C ALA A 168 -3.79 0.32 5.10
N GLU A 169 -4.43 0.40 3.94
CA GLU A 169 -5.61 1.25 3.71
C GLU A 169 -6.83 0.80 4.51
N TRP A 170 -7.07 -0.51 4.61
CA TRP A 170 -8.19 -1.02 5.40
C TRP A 170 -7.87 -1.21 6.88
N GLY A 171 -6.63 -0.94 7.30
CA GLY A 171 -6.23 -0.98 8.71
C GLY A 171 -6.07 -2.39 9.25
N ALA A 172 -5.34 -3.24 8.52
CA ALA A 172 -4.92 -4.55 8.97
C ALA A 172 -4.11 -4.47 10.26
N VAL A 173 -4.32 -5.43 11.16
CA VAL A 173 -3.34 -5.67 12.22
C VAL A 173 -2.10 -6.33 11.62
N PRO A 174 -0.90 -6.14 12.19
CA PRO A 174 0.32 -6.72 11.64
C PRO A 174 0.23 -8.24 11.55
N ALA A 175 0.75 -8.82 10.46
CA ALA A 175 0.99 -10.26 10.40
C ALA A 175 1.96 -10.71 11.52
N MET A 176 1.81 -11.94 12.01
CA MET A 176 2.66 -12.53 13.06
C MET A 176 4.04 -12.99 12.56
N VAL A 177 4.31 -12.82 11.26
CA VAL A 177 5.59 -13.18 10.63
C VAL A 177 6.10 -12.01 9.79
N SER A 178 7.41 -11.92 9.65
CA SER A 178 8.06 -10.82 8.91
C SER A 178 7.95 -10.95 7.39
N PHE A 179 7.75 -12.15 6.87
CA PHE A 179 7.49 -12.39 5.45
C PHE A 179 6.75 -13.73 5.23
N PHE A 180 6.02 -13.82 4.13
CA PHE A 180 5.49 -15.08 3.61
C PHE A 180 6.34 -15.54 2.41
N PRO A 181 6.73 -16.82 2.32
CA PRO A 181 7.35 -17.35 1.11
C PRO A 181 6.44 -17.14 -0.10
N GLU A 182 7.01 -16.92 -1.28
CA GLU A 182 6.25 -16.68 -2.50
C GLU A 182 6.69 -17.61 -3.64
N LYS A 183 5.77 -17.92 -4.54
CA LYS A 183 6.00 -18.75 -5.74
C LYS A 183 5.30 -18.16 -6.97
N PRO A 184 5.76 -18.46 -8.20
CA PRO A 184 5.01 -18.15 -9.41
C PRO A 184 3.59 -18.69 -9.34
N ALA A 185 2.63 -17.87 -9.78
CA ALA A 185 1.23 -18.26 -9.71
C ALA A 185 0.87 -19.32 -10.75
N VAL A 186 0.04 -20.28 -10.37
CA VAL A 186 -0.47 -21.31 -11.30
C VAL A 186 -1.99 -21.26 -11.45
N GLY A 187 -2.70 -20.64 -10.50
CA GLY A 187 -4.14 -20.52 -10.57
C GLY A 187 -4.79 -19.62 -9.51
N ILE A 188 -6.13 -19.62 -9.52
CA ILE A 188 -7.00 -18.86 -8.63
C ILE A 188 -8.04 -19.81 -8.04
N VAL A 189 -8.19 -19.79 -6.71
CA VAL A 189 -9.23 -20.50 -5.97
C VAL A 189 -10.32 -19.50 -5.56
N ILE A 190 -11.58 -19.83 -5.88
CA ILE A 190 -12.74 -19.01 -5.50
C ILE A 190 -13.37 -19.55 -4.22
N HIS A 191 -13.58 -18.63 -3.28
CA HIS A 191 -14.15 -18.85 -1.95
C HIS A 191 -15.37 -17.96 -1.74
N ASN A 192 -16.19 -18.29 -0.75
CA ASN A 192 -17.08 -17.35 -0.09
C ASN A 192 -16.57 -17.10 1.34
N THR A 193 -17.01 -16.00 1.97
CA THR A 193 -16.61 -15.73 3.37
C THR A 193 -17.51 -16.43 4.39
N GLU A 194 -18.72 -16.82 3.99
CA GLU A 194 -19.79 -17.35 4.85
C GLU A 194 -20.34 -16.37 5.91
N TYR A 195 -19.94 -15.10 5.82
CA TYR A 195 -20.52 -14.02 6.63
C TYR A 195 -21.91 -13.62 6.11
N PRO A 196 -22.75 -12.94 6.93
CA PRO A 196 -24.07 -12.52 6.50
C PRO A 196 -24.07 -11.69 5.21
N ASN A 197 -25.03 -11.98 4.34
CA ASN A 197 -25.27 -11.18 3.14
C ASN A 197 -25.93 -9.85 3.48
N ARG A 198 -25.64 -8.83 2.68
CA ARG A 198 -26.31 -7.53 2.69
C ARG A 198 -26.40 -6.98 1.26
N PRO A 199 -27.35 -6.08 0.96
CA PRO A 199 -27.28 -5.33 -0.29
C PRO A 199 -26.02 -4.43 -0.32
N PRO A 200 -25.49 -4.11 -1.51
CA PRO A 200 -24.45 -3.11 -1.66
C PRO A 200 -24.97 -1.74 -1.19
N PHE A 201 -24.13 -0.95 -0.54
CA PHE A 201 -24.48 0.42 -0.20
C PHE A 201 -24.45 1.30 -1.45
N ALA A 202 -25.42 2.21 -1.57
CA ALA A 202 -25.44 3.19 -2.66
C ALA A 202 -24.37 4.27 -2.48
N ASP A 203 -24.00 4.57 -1.23
CA ASP A 203 -22.89 5.47 -0.90
C ASP A 203 -21.55 4.70 -1.01
N PRO A 204 -20.65 5.10 -1.94
CA PRO A 204 -19.35 4.45 -2.11
C PRO A 204 -18.46 4.47 -0.87
N GLU A 205 -18.56 5.51 -0.04
CA GLU A 205 -17.74 5.62 1.17
C GLU A 205 -18.25 4.68 2.27
N ALA A 206 -19.57 4.54 2.41
CA ALA A 206 -20.18 3.54 3.28
C ALA A 206 -19.85 2.11 2.82
N GLU A 207 -19.87 1.85 1.51
CA GLU A 207 -19.49 0.55 0.95
C GLU A 207 -18.03 0.21 1.24
N LYS A 208 -17.12 1.17 1.03
CA LYS A 208 -15.70 1.03 1.34
C LYS A 208 -15.47 0.78 2.84
N ALA A 209 -16.15 1.53 3.71
CA ALA A 209 -16.05 1.34 5.16
C ALA A 209 -16.52 -0.06 5.58
N ALA A 210 -17.61 -0.56 4.98
CA ALA A 210 -18.11 -1.91 5.21
C ALA A 210 -17.16 -2.99 4.68
N ALA A 211 -16.55 -2.79 3.51
CA ALA A 211 -15.53 -3.67 2.97
C ALA A 211 -14.33 -3.79 3.92
N PHE A 212 -13.84 -2.66 4.43
CA PHE A 212 -12.71 -2.64 5.36
C PHE A 212 -13.05 -3.29 6.70
N ALA A 213 -14.28 -3.07 7.20
CA ALA A 213 -14.75 -3.73 8.41
C ALA A 213 -14.84 -5.26 8.24
N ASN A 214 -15.28 -5.72 7.07
CA ASN A 214 -15.29 -7.13 6.73
C ASN A 214 -13.87 -7.72 6.70
N ALA A 215 -12.92 -7.07 6.02
CA ALA A 215 -11.52 -7.49 5.96
C ALA A 215 -10.89 -7.61 7.36
N ARG A 216 -11.08 -6.61 8.23
CA ARG A 216 -10.62 -6.67 9.64
C ARG A 216 -11.28 -7.80 10.42
N THR A 217 -12.57 -8.03 10.22
CA THR A 217 -13.30 -9.10 10.93
C THR A 217 -12.77 -10.48 10.54
N ILE A 218 -12.56 -10.71 9.24
CA ILE A 218 -11.99 -11.96 8.73
C ILE A 218 -10.57 -12.16 9.24
N GLN A 219 -9.72 -11.12 9.17
CA GLN A 219 -8.35 -11.18 9.67
C GLN A 219 -8.30 -11.54 11.16
N LEU A 220 -9.12 -10.88 11.99
CA LEU A 220 -9.16 -11.15 13.43
C LEU A 220 -9.71 -12.55 13.75
N ASP A 221 -10.70 -13.05 13.00
CA ASP A 221 -11.16 -14.44 13.16
C ASP A 221 -10.03 -15.44 12.85
N HIS A 222 -9.37 -15.27 11.70
CA HIS A 222 -8.27 -16.12 11.27
C HIS A 222 -7.10 -16.12 12.26
N MET A 223 -6.73 -14.95 12.79
CA MET A 223 -5.61 -14.83 13.72
C MET A 223 -5.96 -15.30 15.14
N ASN A 224 -7.10 -14.87 15.68
CA ASN A 224 -7.45 -15.14 17.08
C ASN A 224 -8.08 -16.52 17.28
N ASN A 225 -8.94 -16.96 16.35
CA ASN A 225 -9.70 -18.19 16.51
C ASN A 225 -9.03 -19.38 15.81
N ARG A 226 -8.37 -19.15 14.66
CA ARG A 226 -7.69 -20.21 13.90
C ARG A 226 -6.18 -20.27 14.12
N GLY A 227 -5.60 -19.27 14.81
CA GLY A 227 -4.17 -19.21 15.11
C GLY A 227 -3.29 -19.00 13.88
N TRP A 228 -3.85 -18.47 12.79
CA TRP A 228 -3.10 -18.20 11.58
C TRP A 228 -2.25 -16.95 11.75
N SER A 229 -1.13 -16.90 11.02
CA SER A 229 -0.19 -15.78 11.08
C SER A 229 -0.76 -14.47 10.50
N ASP A 230 -1.84 -14.56 9.72
CA ASP A 230 -2.57 -13.46 9.10
C ASP A 230 -3.90 -14.02 8.56
N THR A 231 -4.69 -13.20 7.86
CA THR A 231 -5.81 -13.69 7.05
C THR A 231 -5.36 -14.70 6.00
N GLY A 232 -6.17 -15.74 5.76
CA GLY A 232 -5.75 -16.90 4.96
C GLY A 232 -5.73 -16.67 3.45
N GLN A 233 -6.63 -15.82 2.96
CA GLN A 233 -6.88 -15.49 1.57
C GLN A 233 -6.06 -14.30 1.06
N HIS A 234 -5.96 -14.18 -0.26
CA HIS A 234 -5.18 -13.16 -0.94
C HIS A 234 -6.01 -11.91 -1.23
N PHE A 235 -7.27 -12.07 -1.61
CA PHE A 235 -8.18 -10.96 -1.90
C PHE A 235 -9.57 -11.24 -1.34
N THR A 236 -10.27 -10.18 -0.93
CA THR A 236 -11.70 -10.25 -0.57
C THR A 236 -12.48 -9.19 -1.36
N ILE A 237 -13.65 -9.56 -1.89
CA ILE A 237 -14.54 -8.69 -2.68
C ILE A 237 -15.84 -8.43 -1.90
N SER A 238 -16.09 -7.17 -1.52
CA SER A 238 -17.31 -6.76 -0.82
C SER A 238 -18.55 -6.82 -1.71
N GLN A 239 -19.75 -6.74 -1.13
CA GLN A 239 -21.02 -6.77 -1.88
C GLN A 239 -21.14 -5.67 -2.94
N GLY A 240 -20.51 -4.50 -2.74
CA GLY A 240 -20.43 -3.44 -3.75
C GLY A 240 -19.19 -3.51 -4.65
N GLY A 241 -18.46 -4.63 -4.66
CA GLY A 241 -17.32 -4.84 -5.55
C GLY A 241 -15.99 -4.24 -5.09
N ILE A 242 -15.89 -3.81 -3.82
CA ILE A 242 -14.61 -3.29 -3.31
C ILE A 242 -13.65 -4.46 -3.09
N ILE A 243 -12.50 -4.42 -3.75
CA ILE A 243 -11.44 -5.42 -3.61
C ILE A 243 -10.46 -4.96 -2.52
N THR A 244 -10.22 -5.82 -1.55
CA THR A 244 -9.20 -5.61 -0.50
C THR A 244 -8.09 -6.64 -0.63
N GLU A 245 -6.85 -6.22 -0.45
CA GLU A 245 -5.70 -7.09 -0.21
C GLU A 245 -5.93 -7.83 1.11
N GLY A 246 -5.93 -9.16 1.10
CA GLY A 246 -6.03 -9.96 2.31
C GLY A 246 -4.66 -10.12 2.95
N ARG A 247 -4.00 -11.24 2.66
CA ARG A 247 -2.72 -11.60 3.27
C ARG A 247 -1.64 -10.57 2.93
N HIS A 248 -0.87 -10.15 3.93
CA HIS A 248 0.17 -9.12 3.76
C HIS A 248 1.16 -9.50 2.66
N GLY A 249 1.46 -8.52 1.79
CA GLY A 249 2.39 -8.68 0.68
C GLY A 249 1.77 -9.31 -0.57
N THR A 250 0.48 -9.66 -0.54
CA THR A 250 -0.23 -10.19 -1.71
C THR A 250 -0.13 -9.25 -2.90
N LEU A 251 -0.37 -7.94 -2.73
CA LEU A 251 -0.40 -7.03 -3.86
C LEU A 251 0.99 -6.89 -4.49
N ALA A 252 2.03 -6.82 -3.67
CA ALA A 252 3.41 -6.76 -4.12
C ALA A 252 3.80 -8.04 -4.88
N ALA A 253 3.54 -9.23 -4.33
CA ALA A 253 3.80 -10.50 -5.00
C ALA A 253 3.01 -10.64 -6.30
N ALA A 254 1.74 -10.22 -6.31
CA ALA A 254 0.91 -10.28 -7.50
C ALA A 254 1.49 -9.44 -8.65
N THR A 255 2.04 -8.25 -8.37
CA THR A 255 2.71 -7.44 -9.42
C THR A 255 3.95 -8.10 -10.01
N ALA A 256 4.55 -9.06 -9.31
CA ALA A 256 5.64 -9.91 -9.80
C ALA A 256 5.15 -11.24 -10.42
N GLY A 257 3.83 -11.44 -10.58
CA GLY A 257 3.25 -12.69 -11.05
C GLY A 257 3.30 -13.83 -10.04
N HIS A 258 3.49 -13.50 -8.76
CA HIS A 258 3.69 -14.45 -7.68
C HIS A 258 2.52 -14.47 -6.66
N VAL A 259 2.44 -15.55 -5.92
CA VAL A 259 1.52 -15.80 -4.81
C VAL A 259 2.33 -15.90 -3.53
N VAL A 260 1.99 -15.11 -2.50
CA VAL A 260 2.51 -15.34 -1.14
C VAL A 260 1.85 -16.58 -0.56
N ARG A 261 2.52 -17.37 0.28
CA ARG A 261 1.91 -18.58 0.83
C ARG A 261 0.64 -18.25 1.62
N GLY A 262 -0.50 -18.74 1.14
CA GLY A 262 -1.83 -18.65 1.74
C GLY A 262 -2.11 -19.68 2.84
N ALA A 263 -3.34 -19.66 3.36
CA ALA A 263 -3.89 -20.66 4.30
C ALA A 263 -5.36 -20.99 3.98
N HIS A 264 -5.82 -20.62 2.78
CA HIS A 264 -7.21 -20.69 2.38
C HIS A 264 -7.64 -22.07 1.86
N ALA A 265 -6.74 -22.87 1.25
CA ALA A 265 -7.09 -24.16 0.67
C ALA A 265 -5.88 -25.12 0.72
N PRO A 266 -5.96 -26.21 1.51
CA PRO A 266 -4.95 -27.27 1.48
C PRO A 266 -4.73 -27.76 0.04
N GLY A 267 -3.46 -27.87 -0.37
CA GLY A 267 -3.10 -28.26 -1.75
C GLY A 267 -2.96 -27.10 -2.74
N ALA A 268 -3.45 -25.88 -2.41
CA ALA A 268 -3.37 -24.71 -3.28
C ALA A 268 -2.64 -23.50 -2.65
N ASN A 269 -2.37 -23.56 -1.34
CA ASN A 269 -1.81 -22.44 -0.56
C ASN A 269 -0.45 -21.90 -1.05
N ASP A 270 0.31 -22.66 -1.81
CA ASP A 270 1.70 -22.31 -2.14
C ASP A 270 1.82 -21.44 -3.40
N ASP A 271 0.89 -21.59 -4.35
CA ASP A 271 1.01 -21.05 -5.71
C ASP A 271 -0.35 -20.71 -6.37
N TRP A 272 -1.46 -20.78 -5.63
CA TRP A 272 -2.76 -20.28 -6.08
C TRP A 272 -3.21 -19.08 -5.27
N TRP A 273 -3.67 -18.02 -5.94
CA TRP A 273 -4.37 -16.94 -5.24
C TRP A 273 -5.72 -17.45 -4.70
N GLY A 274 -6.15 -16.91 -3.57
CA GLY A 274 -7.44 -17.20 -2.96
C GLY A 274 -8.27 -15.93 -2.95
N ILE A 275 -9.41 -15.94 -3.64
CA ILE A 275 -10.33 -14.81 -3.70
C ILE A 275 -11.60 -15.17 -2.95
N GLU A 276 -11.91 -14.42 -1.89
CA GLU A 276 -13.15 -14.57 -1.14
C GLU A 276 -14.22 -13.58 -1.61
N ILE A 277 -15.38 -14.10 -1.99
CA ILE A 277 -16.58 -13.31 -2.26
C ILE A 277 -17.35 -13.13 -0.94
N ALA A 278 -17.52 -11.88 -0.52
CA ALA A 278 -18.15 -11.58 0.76
C ALA A 278 -19.63 -12.00 0.77
N GLY A 279 -19.99 -12.87 1.71
CA GLY A 279 -21.35 -13.37 1.85
C GLY A 279 -21.42 -14.87 2.10
N ASN A 280 -22.64 -15.34 2.39
CA ASN A 280 -22.94 -16.76 2.50
C ASN A 280 -23.67 -17.20 1.23
N HIS A 281 -23.01 -18.04 0.43
CA HIS A 281 -23.53 -18.55 -0.83
C HIS A 281 -23.79 -20.05 -0.82
N VAL A 282 -23.76 -20.70 0.35
CA VAL A 282 -23.86 -22.17 0.49
C VAL A 282 -25.18 -22.68 -0.09
N ALA A 283 -26.30 -22.10 0.34
CA ALA A 283 -27.63 -22.55 -0.07
C ALA A 283 -28.12 -21.88 -1.36
N GLN A 284 -27.67 -20.65 -1.65
CA GLN A 284 -28.20 -19.81 -2.73
C GLN A 284 -27.09 -18.98 -3.39
N TYR A 285 -27.17 -18.81 -4.70
CA TYR A 285 -26.32 -17.86 -5.43
C TYR A 285 -26.80 -16.43 -5.15
N LEU A 286 -25.99 -15.66 -4.43
CA LEU A 286 -26.32 -14.30 -3.97
C LEU A 286 -25.21 -13.31 -4.33
N VAL A 287 -24.34 -13.67 -5.26
CA VAL A 287 -23.26 -12.78 -5.74
C VAL A 287 -23.91 -11.61 -6.47
N THR A 288 -23.54 -10.39 -6.09
CA THR A 288 -24.05 -9.18 -6.75
C THR A 288 -23.37 -8.95 -8.10
N ASP A 289 -23.99 -8.17 -8.98
CA ASP A 289 -23.38 -7.78 -10.25
C ASP A 289 -22.05 -7.05 -10.04
N GLN A 290 -21.94 -6.24 -8.97
CA GLN A 290 -20.71 -5.53 -8.61
C GLN A 290 -19.60 -6.49 -8.17
N GLN A 291 -19.94 -7.52 -7.38
CA GLN A 291 -19.00 -8.58 -7.01
C GLN A 291 -18.53 -9.35 -8.23
N TRP A 292 -19.45 -9.75 -9.09
CA TRP A 292 -19.13 -10.50 -10.30
C TRP A 292 -18.23 -9.70 -11.24
N ALA A 293 -18.56 -8.44 -11.52
CA ALA A 293 -17.75 -7.57 -12.36
C ALA A 293 -16.32 -7.39 -11.81
N SER A 294 -16.21 -7.21 -10.49
CA SER A 294 -14.91 -7.06 -9.81
C SER A 294 -14.10 -8.36 -9.81
N LEU A 295 -14.77 -9.50 -9.64
CA LEU A 295 -14.15 -10.82 -9.72
C LEU A 295 -13.58 -11.07 -11.11
N VAL A 296 -14.35 -10.84 -12.17
CA VAL A 296 -13.88 -10.97 -13.56
C VAL A 296 -12.69 -10.05 -13.81
N ALA A 297 -12.78 -8.78 -13.41
CA ALA A 297 -11.71 -7.80 -13.59
C ALA A 297 -10.43 -8.20 -12.84
N LEU A 298 -10.56 -8.71 -11.61
CA LEU A 298 -9.45 -9.18 -10.80
C LEU A 298 -8.80 -10.42 -11.43
N CYS A 299 -9.57 -11.43 -11.83
CA CYS A 299 -9.04 -12.63 -12.47
C CYS A 299 -8.31 -12.32 -13.79
N LYS A 300 -8.87 -11.43 -14.63
CA LYS A 300 -8.18 -10.96 -15.85
C LYS A 300 -6.88 -10.27 -15.52
N TRP A 301 -6.88 -9.40 -14.52
CA TRP A 301 -5.70 -8.65 -14.14
C TRP A 301 -4.59 -9.56 -13.58
N LEU A 302 -4.92 -10.48 -12.68
CA LEU A 302 -3.98 -11.48 -12.15
C LEU A 302 -3.42 -12.39 -13.26
N THR A 303 -4.25 -12.81 -14.22
CA THR A 303 -3.80 -13.60 -15.38
C THR A 303 -2.77 -12.83 -16.22
N ARG A 304 -2.99 -11.52 -16.44
CA ARG A 304 -2.02 -10.68 -17.15
C ARG A 304 -0.71 -10.53 -16.37
N LEU A 305 -0.78 -10.37 -15.06
CA LEU A 305 0.42 -10.24 -14.22
C LEU A 305 1.24 -11.53 -14.16
N ALA A 306 0.59 -12.70 -14.14
CA ALA A 306 1.25 -14.00 -14.21
C ALA A 306 1.96 -14.23 -15.56
N GLY A 307 1.51 -13.57 -16.63
CA GLY A 307 2.09 -13.71 -17.97
C GLY A 307 1.72 -15.01 -18.69
N HIS A 308 0.81 -15.82 -18.12
CA HIS A 308 0.26 -17.02 -18.72
C HIS A 308 -1.18 -17.25 -18.26
N ALA A 309 -1.90 -18.15 -18.94
CA ALA A 309 -3.24 -18.55 -18.53
C ALA A 309 -3.20 -19.18 -17.12
N LEU A 310 -4.08 -18.71 -16.25
CA LEU A 310 -4.27 -19.26 -14.91
C LEU A 310 -5.44 -20.25 -14.92
N GLN A 311 -5.30 -21.31 -14.14
CA GLN A 311 -6.46 -22.13 -13.79
C GLN A 311 -7.37 -21.36 -12.82
N ILE A 312 -8.67 -21.57 -12.90
CA ILE A 312 -9.64 -20.97 -11.97
C ILE A 312 -10.52 -22.11 -11.48
N GLU A 313 -10.48 -22.40 -10.18
CA GLU A 313 -11.20 -23.52 -9.57
C GLU A 313 -11.98 -23.06 -8.33
N PRO A 314 -13.12 -23.67 -8.02
CA PRO A 314 -13.79 -23.47 -6.73
C PRO A 314 -13.02 -24.17 -5.61
N HIS A 315 -13.22 -23.77 -4.34
CA HIS A 315 -12.54 -24.39 -3.21
C HIS A 315 -12.85 -25.90 -3.05
N ASP A 316 -14.08 -26.33 -3.32
CA ASP A 316 -14.50 -27.74 -3.28
C ASP A 316 -13.80 -28.65 -4.31
N TYR A 317 -13.08 -28.08 -5.29
CA TYR A 317 -12.17 -28.81 -6.17
C TYR A 317 -10.97 -29.40 -5.40
N PHE A 318 -10.47 -28.71 -4.37
CA PHE A 318 -9.24 -29.09 -3.67
C PHE A 318 -9.48 -29.98 -2.46
N VAL A 319 -10.58 -29.74 -1.73
CA VAL A 319 -10.92 -30.44 -0.51
C VAL A 319 -12.44 -30.61 -0.38
N PRO A 320 -12.95 -31.65 0.30
CA PRO A 320 -14.39 -31.76 0.57
C PRO A 320 -14.85 -30.63 1.51
N THR A 321 -15.53 -29.63 0.95
CA THR A 321 -16.06 -28.45 1.67
C THR A 321 -17.32 -27.93 0.97
N ASP A 322 -18.16 -27.19 1.70
CA ASP A 322 -19.34 -26.52 1.14
C ASP A 322 -19.00 -25.15 0.53
N CYS A 323 -17.75 -24.70 0.67
CA CYS A 323 -17.22 -23.48 0.06
C CYS A 323 -16.83 -23.75 -1.42
N PRO A 324 -17.13 -22.87 -2.38
CA PRO A 324 -17.71 -21.53 -2.25
C PRO A 324 -19.25 -21.51 -2.32
N GLY A 325 -19.89 -22.67 -2.16
CA GLY A 325 -21.33 -22.85 -2.28
C GLY A 325 -21.77 -22.77 -3.73
N LYS A 326 -22.92 -22.13 -3.97
CA LYS A 326 -23.51 -21.93 -5.30
C LYS A 326 -22.67 -21.10 -6.27
N ILE A 327 -21.54 -20.52 -5.85
CA ILE A 327 -20.57 -19.92 -6.77
C ILE A 327 -19.90 -21.00 -7.64
N ALA A 328 -19.75 -22.23 -7.13
CA ALA A 328 -19.13 -23.34 -7.88
C ALA A 328 -19.87 -23.63 -9.20
N ASP A 329 -21.20 -23.51 -9.20
CA ASP A 329 -22.06 -23.69 -10.38
C ASP A 329 -21.78 -22.66 -11.51
N HIS A 330 -21.04 -21.59 -11.22
CA HIS A 330 -20.74 -20.47 -12.15
C HIS A 330 -19.27 -20.35 -12.54
N ILE A 331 -18.41 -21.31 -12.16
CA ILE A 331 -16.97 -21.21 -12.47
C ILE A 331 -16.71 -21.24 -13.98
N ASP A 332 -17.49 -21.98 -14.76
CA ASP A 332 -17.35 -22.02 -16.22
C ASP A 332 -17.72 -20.68 -16.88
N ASP A 333 -18.74 -19.99 -16.35
CA ASP A 333 -19.09 -18.63 -16.79
C ASP A 333 -17.94 -17.64 -16.53
N LEU A 334 -17.29 -17.77 -15.37
CA LEU A 334 -16.13 -16.95 -14.99
C LEU A 334 -14.95 -17.23 -15.93
N ARG A 335 -14.62 -18.50 -16.19
CA ARG A 335 -13.55 -18.91 -17.12
C ARG A 335 -13.78 -18.36 -18.51
N ALA A 336 -15.01 -18.48 -19.03
CA ALA A 336 -15.38 -17.95 -20.33
C ALA A 336 -15.18 -16.43 -20.41
N GLN A 337 -15.58 -15.69 -19.36
CA GLN A 337 -15.40 -14.24 -19.33
C GLN A 337 -13.95 -13.83 -19.17
N VAL A 338 -13.12 -14.57 -18.43
CA VAL A 338 -11.69 -14.27 -18.23
C VAL A 338 -10.88 -14.56 -19.50
N GLY A 339 -11.17 -15.65 -20.19
CA GLY A 339 -10.48 -16.06 -21.42
C GLY A 339 -10.88 -15.31 -22.69
N GLY A 340 -12.02 -14.62 -22.69
CA GLY A 340 -12.48 -13.73 -23.77
C GLY A 340 -11.92 -12.32 -23.68
#